data_AF-A0A1Z9AK14-F1
#
_entry.id   AF-A0A1Z9AK14-F1
#
_cell.length_a   1.000
_cell.length_b   1.000
_cell.length_c   1.000
_cell.angle_alpha   90.00
_cell.angle_beta   90.00
_cell.angle_gamma   90.00
#
_symmetry.space_group_name_H-M   'P 1'
#
loop_
_entity.id
_entity.type
_entity.pdbx_description
1 polymer ?
#
loop_
_entity_poly.entity_id
_entity_poly.type
_entity_poly.pdbx_seq_one_letter_code
_entity_poly.pdbx_strand_id
1 'polypeptide(L)'
;MLLFQILLGLFLWVTGASGASPGSEADPGAMGSPAPLDAIVTDRVWDVLPPPGSGLSEKDRLRIAADRLGDRRILLAGVEIDGNRLRAVAVSSPEALLTPSVREAFGRPIDVPDLMAFLDDALRTEPGRPADRVLVIPGGRARRHGLLLHPQDVFGSEPRLYGTRGVLPTDRPVEQRSDLPAAADGDPPGPGWAMRYPNPSSEEDRLRALAVRTGDPGFESRLRRLIEQLRRQGASVWVNSTVRRPERGYLMWGAYRLAQVDHALEAQETVAQLERARREWGIDVSIDWRGPGDWKAMRERARAMAETYAVVFATEKGARSSSHYGGRAVDLVAVDLPSRVELVAPDGERETFDLSGPTESRDLNLTPALVEWVEVHFGFRKLRLDYPHWDDVKPPAASGRGVRD
;
A
#
# COMPACT_ATOMS: atom_id res chain seq x y z
N MET A 1 -8.04 -26.70 8.03
CA MET A 1 -7.15 -25.83 7.22
C MET A 1 -7.81 -24.47 7.10
N LEU A 2 -7.49 -23.52 7.98
CA LEU A 2 -8.08 -22.17 7.96
C LEU A 2 -7.15 -21.22 7.22
N LEU A 3 -7.64 -20.60 6.14
CA LEU A 3 -7.02 -19.44 5.50
C LEU A 3 -7.03 -18.26 6.47
N PHE A 4 -5.86 -17.69 6.74
CA PHE A 4 -5.74 -16.37 7.37
C PHE A 4 -4.84 -15.50 6.51
N GLN A 5 -5.43 -14.43 5.98
CA GLN A 5 -4.81 -13.48 5.04
C GLN A 5 -4.07 -12.38 5.80
N ILE A 6 -2.89 -12.00 5.31
CA ILE A 6 -2.09 -10.88 5.79
C ILE A 6 -2.13 -9.82 4.69
N LEU A 7 -2.55 -8.60 5.02
CA LEU A 7 -2.40 -7.42 4.16
C LEU A 7 -1.68 -6.36 4.98
N LEU A 8 -0.40 -6.12 4.69
CA LEU A 8 0.34 -4.98 5.21
C LEU A 8 0.33 -3.89 4.13
N GLY A 9 -0.63 -2.97 4.22
CA GLY A 9 -0.67 -1.80 3.34
C GLY A 9 0.27 -0.71 3.85
N LEU A 10 1.52 -0.66 3.37
CA LEU A 10 2.41 0.48 3.62
C LEU A 10 2.07 1.65 2.65
N PHE A 11 1.87 2.84 3.21
CA PHE A 11 1.65 4.09 2.47
C PHE A 11 2.95 4.91 2.45
N LEU A 12 3.36 5.45 1.30
CA LEU A 12 4.47 6.39 1.17
C LEU A 12 4.13 7.53 0.19
N TRP A 13 4.57 8.74 0.53
CA TRP A 13 4.38 9.98 -0.22
C TRP A 13 5.70 10.80 -0.30
N VAL A 14 5.77 11.72 -1.27
CA VAL A 14 6.90 12.61 -1.63
C VAL A 14 6.51 14.06 -1.36
N THR A 15 7.36 14.84 -0.69
CA THR A 15 7.06 16.09 0.04
C THR A 15 6.84 17.38 -0.76
N GLY A 16 6.11 18.33 -0.13
CA GLY A 16 5.99 19.76 -0.47
C GLY A 16 5.09 20.49 0.55
N ALA A 17 5.66 21.40 1.37
CA ALA A 17 5.09 21.93 2.62
C ALA A 17 4.28 23.24 2.49
N SER A 18 3.27 23.45 3.36
CA SER A 18 2.86 24.73 3.99
C SER A 18 1.64 24.52 4.93
N GLY A 19 1.64 25.17 6.10
CA GLY A 19 0.77 24.85 7.24
C GLY A 19 -0.35 25.87 7.60
N ALA A 20 -1.25 25.44 8.49
CA ALA A 20 -1.93 26.17 9.58
C ALA A 20 -3.21 25.41 10.06
N SER A 21 -3.64 25.64 11.30
CA SER A 21 -4.76 25.05 12.06
C SER A 21 -5.21 26.09 13.13
N PRO A 22 -6.27 25.91 13.96
CA PRO A 22 -7.55 25.17 13.87
C PRO A 22 -8.77 25.92 14.54
N GLY A 23 -9.93 25.26 14.68
CA GLY A 23 -11.00 25.53 15.70
C GLY A 23 -12.30 24.70 15.44
N SER A 24 -12.63 23.67 16.25
CA SER A 24 -13.69 23.52 17.32
C SER A 24 -15.14 23.80 16.85
N GLU A 25 -16.26 23.13 17.24
CA GLU A 25 -16.70 22.19 18.31
C GLU A 25 -18.08 21.57 17.91
N ALA A 26 -18.56 20.51 18.61
CA ALA A 26 -19.77 19.65 18.38
C ALA A 26 -21.16 20.35 18.53
N ASP A 27 -22.35 19.85 18.14
CA ASP A 27 -23.11 18.60 18.49
C ASP A 27 -24.49 18.55 17.71
N PRO A 28 -25.54 17.78 18.09
CA PRO A 28 -26.02 16.47 17.61
C PRO A 28 -27.23 16.50 16.64
N GLY A 29 -27.34 15.48 15.76
CA GLY A 29 -28.56 15.22 14.99
C GLY A 29 -28.39 14.12 13.94
N ALA A 30 -28.61 12.86 14.33
CA ALA A 30 -28.49 11.70 13.47
C ALA A 30 -29.58 11.65 12.38
N MET A 31 -29.32 12.32 11.26
CA MET A 31 -29.70 11.89 9.92
C MET A 31 -28.42 11.93 9.08
N GLY A 32 -28.15 10.82 8.37
CA GLY A 32 -26.88 10.47 7.72
C GLY A 32 -25.90 11.63 7.56
N SER A 33 -24.89 11.69 8.44
CA SER A 33 -23.87 12.74 8.38
C SER A 33 -23.37 12.82 6.94
N PRO A 34 -23.38 14.02 6.32
CA PRO A 34 -22.77 14.18 5.01
C PRO A 34 -21.36 13.60 5.12
N ALA A 35 -20.97 12.77 4.15
CA ALA A 35 -19.60 12.29 4.08
C ALA A 35 -18.70 13.52 4.28
N PRO A 36 -17.64 13.43 5.10
CA PRO A 36 -16.68 14.52 5.21
C PRO A 36 -16.39 15.03 3.80
N LEU A 37 -16.26 16.35 3.60
CA LEU A 37 -15.98 16.94 2.26
C LEU A 37 -14.79 16.25 1.55
N ASP A 38 -14.00 15.50 2.31
CA ASP A 38 -12.85 14.72 1.92
C ASP A 38 -13.16 13.28 1.50
N ALA A 39 -14.41 12.88 1.29
CA ALA A 39 -14.78 11.51 0.92
C ALA A 39 -15.81 11.42 -0.21
N ILE A 40 -15.74 10.34 -0.99
CA ILE A 40 -16.68 10.02 -2.08
C ILE A 40 -17.54 8.85 -1.64
N VAL A 41 -18.86 8.96 -1.79
CA VAL A 41 -19.77 7.82 -1.66
C VAL A 41 -19.61 6.96 -2.89
N THR A 42 -19.36 5.66 -2.71
CA THR A 42 -19.10 4.71 -3.77
C THR A 42 -20.24 3.72 -3.87
N ASP A 43 -20.92 3.64 -5.01
CA ASP A 43 -22.07 2.75 -5.20
C ASP A 43 -22.13 2.06 -6.58
N ARG A 44 -21.22 2.41 -7.50
CA ARG A 44 -21.15 1.84 -8.86
C ARG A 44 -22.42 2.08 -9.69
N VAL A 45 -23.24 3.07 -9.29
CA VAL A 45 -24.37 3.56 -10.06
C VAL A 45 -23.84 4.57 -11.08
N TRP A 46 -24.34 4.50 -12.31
CA TRP A 46 -23.87 5.32 -13.43
C TRP A 46 -24.78 6.54 -13.59
N ASP A 47 -24.56 7.54 -12.75
CA ASP A 47 -25.40 8.75 -12.67
C ASP A 47 -24.95 9.84 -13.64
N VAL A 48 -23.67 9.85 -14.00
CA VAL A 48 -23.05 10.94 -14.77
C VAL A 48 -22.62 10.46 -16.16
N LEU A 49 -21.96 9.32 -16.21
CA LEU A 49 -21.41 8.68 -17.40
C LEU A 49 -22.42 7.66 -17.95
N PRO A 50 -22.40 7.40 -19.27
CA PRO A 50 -23.25 6.36 -19.84
C PRO A 50 -22.92 4.99 -19.24
N PRO A 51 -23.92 4.19 -18.81
CA PRO A 51 -23.66 2.89 -18.20
C PRO A 51 -23.04 1.90 -19.20
N PRO A 52 -22.34 0.86 -18.72
CA PRO A 52 -21.98 -0.31 -19.51
C PRO A 52 -23.22 -0.88 -20.22
N GLY A 53 -23.07 -1.26 -21.49
CA GLY A 53 -24.18 -1.79 -22.30
C GLY A 53 -25.03 -0.74 -23.02
N SER A 54 -24.74 0.56 -22.86
CA SER A 54 -25.42 1.66 -23.59
C SER A 54 -25.14 1.72 -25.12
N GLY A 55 -24.42 0.75 -25.67
CA GLY A 55 -23.97 0.74 -27.07
C GLY A 55 -22.69 1.55 -27.33
N LEU A 56 -22.19 2.30 -26.35
CA LEU A 56 -20.90 2.99 -26.41
C LEU A 56 -19.74 2.04 -26.06
N SER A 57 -18.62 2.23 -26.74
CA SER A 57 -17.34 1.56 -26.44
C SER A 57 -16.76 2.04 -25.10
N GLU A 58 -15.79 1.30 -24.54
CA GLU A 58 -15.10 1.76 -23.33
C GLU A 58 -14.27 3.01 -23.60
N LYS A 59 -13.65 3.12 -24.78
CA LYS A 59 -12.97 4.35 -25.20
C LYS A 59 -13.89 5.55 -25.27
N ASP A 60 -15.10 5.38 -25.80
CA ASP A 60 -16.08 6.48 -25.87
C ASP A 60 -16.49 6.93 -24.48
N ARG A 61 -16.73 5.99 -23.56
CA ARG A 61 -17.01 6.34 -22.16
C ARG A 61 -15.82 7.05 -21.51
N LEU A 62 -14.59 6.58 -21.72
CA LEU A 62 -13.38 7.21 -21.18
C LEU A 62 -13.19 8.64 -21.72
N ARG A 63 -13.50 8.86 -23.01
CA ARG A 63 -13.51 10.18 -23.63
C ARG A 63 -14.57 11.11 -23.03
N ILE A 64 -15.78 10.61 -22.77
CA ILE A 64 -16.83 11.39 -22.10
C ILE A 64 -16.41 11.73 -20.66
N ALA A 65 -15.82 10.77 -19.95
CA ALA A 65 -15.27 11.02 -18.62
C ALA A 65 -14.16 12.06 -18.65
N ALA A 66 -13.28 12.01 -19.65
CA ALA A 66 -12.22 12.99 -19.88
C ALA A 66 -12.78 14.40 -20.16
N ASP A 67 -13.77 14.52 -21.05
CA ASP A 67 -14.47 15.78 -21.36
C ASP A 67 -15.07 16.39 -20.11
N ARG A 68 -15.74 15.58 -19.30
CA ARG A 68 -16.37 16.03 -18.06
C ARG A 68 -15.33 16.39 -17.02
N LEU A 69 -14.27 15.59 -16.84
CA LEU A 69 -13.24 15.87 -15.83
C LEU A 69 -12.53 17.21 -16.12
N GLY A 70 -12.23 17.51 -17.39
CA GLY A 70 -11.56 18.77 -17.77
C GLY A 70 -10.18 18.89 -17.12
N ASP A 71 -9.85 20.08 -16.59
CA ASP A 71 -8.56 20.36 -15.94
C ASP A 71 -8.50 19.91 -14.47
N ARG A 72 -9.53 19.21 -13.99
CA ARG A 72 -9.56 18.71 -12.61
C ARG A 72 -8.57 17.58 -12.42
N ARG A 73 -7.92 17.58 -11.26
CA ARG A 73 -6.80 16.69 -10.97
C ARG A 73 -7.16 15.65 -9.91
N ILE A 74 -6.85 14.41 -10.23
CA ILE A 74 -6.93 13.26 -9.33
C ILE A 74 -5.52 12.71 -9.17
N LEU A 75 -5.01 12.67 -7.94
CA LEU A 75 -3.74 12.03 -7.63
C LEU A 75 -3.99 10.57 -7.22
N LEU A 76 -3.99 9.66 -8.19
CA LEU A 76 -4.17 8.23 -7.97
C LEU A 76 -2.80 7.54 -7.82
N ALA A 77 -2.51 7.03 -6.62
CA ALA A 77 -1.25 6.34 -6.30
C ALA A 77 0.00 7.11 -6.73
N GLY A 78 -0.02 8.43 -6.52
CA GLY A 78 1.08 9.34 -6.85
C GLY A 78 1.17 9.75 -8.32
N VAL A 79 0.19 9.37 -9.15
CA VAL A 79 0.12 9.77 -10.57
C VAL A 79 -1.07 10.68 -10.77
N GLU A 80 -0.84 11.81 -11.42
CA GLU A 80 -1.89 12.76 -11.75
C GLU A 80 -2.75 12.25 -12.92
N ILE A 81 -4.05 12.23 -12.74
CA ILE A 81 -5.06 11.90 -13.74
C ILE A 81 -5.92 13.16 -13.92
N ASP A 82 -6.01 13.62 -15.15
CA ASP A 82 -6.86 14.73 -15.58
C ASP A 82 -7.57 14.38 -16.90
N GLY A 83 -8.47 15.26 -17.35
CA GLY A 83 -9.19 15.05 -18.60
C GLY A 83 -8.29 14.99 -19.83
N ASN A 84 -7.20 15.76 -19.85
CA ASN A 84 -6.29 15.80 -21.00
C ASN A 84 -5.55 14.46 -21.18
N ARG A 85 -5.02 13.90 -20.09
CA ARG A 85 -4.35 12.59 -20.09
C ARG A 85 -5.32 11.46 -20.41
N LEU A 86 -6.52 11.45 -19.81
CA LEU A 86 -7.54 10.44 -20.12
C LEU A 86 -7.97 10.50 -21.59
N ARG A 87 -8.17 11.70 -22.14
CA ARG A 87 -8.47 11.91 -23.57
C ARG A 87 -7.35 11.39 -24.44
N ALA A 88 -6.10 11.71 -24.13
CA ALA A 88 -4.95 11.28 -24.91
C ALA A 88 -4.94 9.75 -25.06
N VAL A 89 -5.11 9.03 -23.95
CA VAL A 89 -5.21 7.55 -23.94
C VAL A 89 -6.43 7.09 -24.74
N ALA A 90 -7.60 7.67 -24.52
CA ALA A 90 -8.83 7.29 -25.24
C ALA A 90 -8.72 7.51 -26.75
N VAL A 91 -7.93 8.48 -27.22
CA VAL A 91 -7.75 8.75 -28.65
C VAL A 91 -6.70 7.82 -29.27
N SER A 92 -5.55 7.64 -28.61
CA SER A 92 -4.41 6.91 -29.18
C SER A 92 -4.54 5.38 -29.14
N SER A 93 -5.34 4.85 -28.22
CA SER A 93 -5.36 3.41 -27.93
C SER A 93 -6.36 2.66 -28.81
N PRO A 94 -6.03 1.53 -29.46
CA PRO A 94 -7.05 0.63 -29.99
C PRO A 94 -8.00 0.13 -28.88
N GLU A 95 -9.28 -0.13 -29.19
CA GLU A 95 -10.26 -0.58 -28.17
C GLU A 95 -9.77 -1.83 -27.43
N ALA A 96 -9.30 -2.84 -28.18
CA ALA A 96 -8.76 -4.08 -27.63
C ALA A 96 -7.52 -3.90 -26.73
N LEU A 97 -6.88 -2.73 -26.77
CA LEU A 97 -5.67 -2.39 -26.03
C LEU A 97 -5.89 -1.26 -25.03
N LEU A 98 -7.15 -0.90 -24.73
CA LEU A 98 -7.43 0.22 -23.82
C LEU A 98 -6.81 0.00 -22.44
N THR A 99 -6.99 -1.19 -21.85
CA THR A 99 -6.42 -1.53 -20.53
C THR A 99 -4.88 -1.45 -20.51
N PRO A 100 -4.14 -2.13 -21.40
CA PRO A 100 -2.69 -1.94 -21.51
C PRO A 100 -2.27 -0.48 -21.64
N SER A 101 -2.98 0.29 -22.46
CA SER A 101 -2.62 1.69 -22.75
C SER A 101 -2.89 2.61 -21.56
N VAL A 102 -3.95 2.37 -20.79
CA VAL A 102 -4.19 3.07 -19.51
C VAL A 102 -3.09 2.72 -18.52
N ARG A 103 -2.76 1.44 -18.35
CA ARG A 103 -1.70 1.01 -17.42
C ARG A 103 -0.34 1.58 -17.79
N GLU A 104 -0.02 1.64 -19.08
CA GLU A 104 1.19 2.26 -19.61
C GLU A 104 1.22 3.78 -19.39
N ALA A 105 0.16 4.48 -19.80
CA ALA A 105 0.12 5.93 -19.73
C ALA A 105 0.17 6.48 -18.30
N PHE A 106 -0.28 5.70 -17.32
CA PHE A 106 -0.25 6.07 -15.91
C PHE A 106 0.78 5.29 -15.09
N GLY A 107 1.47 4.29 -15.65
CA GLY A 107 2.46 3.48 -14.93
C GLY A 107 1.90 2.77 -13.68
N ARG A 108 0.62 2.40 -13.68
CA ARG A 108 -0.07 1.81 -12.52
C ARG A 108 -0.93 0.61 -12.95
N PRO A 109 -1.10 -0.41 -12.09
CA PRO A 109 -1.93 -1.58 -12.37
C PRO A 109 -3.42 -1.24 -12.21
N ILE A 110 -3.92 -0.29 -13.01
CA ILE A 110 -5.30 0.19 -12.96
C ILE A 110 -6.25 -0.91 -13.48
N ASP A 111 -7.40 -1.05 -12.81
CA ASP A 111 -8.57 -1.74 -13.34
C ASP A 111 -9.45 -0.70 -14.06
N VAL A 112 -9.56 -0.81 -15.39
CA VAL A 112 -10.25 0.21 -16.22
C VAL A 112 -11.75 0.27 -15.94
N PRO A 113 -12.48 -0.86 -15.90
CA PRO A 113 -13.89 -0.85 -15.48
C PRO A 113 -14.13 -0.15 -14.15
N ASP A 114 -13.30 -0.43 -13.14
CA ASP A 114 -13.46 0.17 -11.81
C ASP A 114 -12.98 1.63 -11.75
N LEU A 115 -11.96 2.02 -12.52
CA LEU A 115 -11.61 3.43 -12.74
C LEU A 115 -12.79 4.20 -13.31
N MET A 116 -13.50 3.64 -14.29
CA MET A 116 -14.64 4.30 -14.93
C MET A 116 -15.81 4.50 -13.98
N ALA A 117 -16.13 3.50 -13.15
CA ALA A 117 -17.15 3.64 -12.12
C ALA A 117 -16.75 4.70 -11.06
N PHE A 118 -15.46 4.77 -10.72
CA PHE A 118 -14.96 5.82 -9.84
C PHE A 118 -15.02 7.21 -10.44
N LEU A 119 -14.70 7.36 -11.73
CA LEU A 119 -14.82 8.65 -12.41
C LEU A 119 -16.28 9.13 -12.42
N ASP A 120 -17.26 8.22 -12.54
CA ASP A 120 -18.69 8.56 -12.40
C ASP A 120 -18.99 9.16 -11.02
N ASP A 121 -18.65 8.44 -9.96
CA ASP A 121 -18.85 8.87 -8.57
C ASP A 121 -18.10 10.16 -8.23
N ALA A 122 -16.85 10.27 -8.68
CA ALA A 122 -16.05 11.48 -8.54
C ALA A 122 -16.82 12.65 -9.15
N LEU A 123 -17.17 12.57 -10.44
CA LEU A 123 -17.89 13.62 -11.15
C LEU A 123 -19.27 13.96 -10.55
N ARG A 124 -19.95 12.98 -9.95
CA ARG A 124 -21.23 13.17 -9.26
C ARG A 124 -21.08 14.02 -8.00
N THR A 125 -19.99 13.83 -7.25
CA THR A 125 -19.73 14.58 -6.01
C THR A 125 -19.21 15.99 -6.23
N GLU A 126 -18.95 16.39 -7.48
CA GLU A 126 -18.28 17.64 -7.86
C GLU A 126 -19.08 18.93 -7.70
N PRO A 127 -20.41 19.01 -7.95
CA PRO A 127 -21.13 20.28 -7.88
C PRO A 127 -21.03 21.02 -6.53
N GLY A 128 -20.55 20.35 -5.47
CA GLY A 128 -20.27 20.92 -4.15
C GLY A 128 -18.78 21.11 -3.80
N ARG A 129 -17.82 20.86 -4.70
CA ARG A 129 -16.37 20.92 -4.40
C ARG A 129 -15.69 22.14 -5.04
N PRO A 130 -14.67 22.73 -4.40
CA PRO A 130 -13.84 23.78 -5.00
C PRO A 130 -13.12 23.28 -6.26
N ALA A 131 -13.07 24.10 -7.32
CA ALA A 131 -12.50 23.71 -8.62
C ALA A 131 -11.00 23.42 -8.60
N ASP A 132 -10.26 23.98 -7.63
CA ASP A 132 -8.82 23.79 -7.43
C ASP A 132 -8.47 22.56 -6.57
N ARG A 133 -9.49 21.89 -6.03
CA ARG A 133 -9.31 20.76 -5.14
C ARG A 133 -8.81 19.53 -5.89
N VAL A 134 -7.73 18.93 -5.36
CA VAL A 134 -7.17 17.67 -5.87
C VAL A 134 -7.72 16.50 -5.06
N LEU A 135 -8.27 15.49 -5.74
CA LEU A 135 -8.65 14.23 -5.10
C LEU A 135 -7.41 13.36 -4.89
N VAL A 136 -7.04 13.06 -3.65
CA VAL A 136 -5.83 12.27 -3.37
C VAL A 136 -6.20 10.87 -2.92
N ILE A 137 -5.85 9.88 -3.73
CA ILE A 137 -6.18 8.48 -3.48
C ILE A 137 -4.88 7.67 -3.51
N PRO A 138 -4.22 7.45 -2.36
CA PRO A 138 -2.96 6.74 -2.36
C PRO A 138 -3.15 5.25 -2.68
N GLY A 139 -2.08 4.59 -3.12
CA GLY A 139 -2.14 3.22 -3.66
C GLY A 139 -2.78 2.17 -2.75
N GLY A 140 -2.58 2.27 -1.43
CA GLY A 140 -3.24 1.38 -0.47
C GLY A 140 -4.76 1.56 -0.41
N ARG A 141 -5.26 2.80 -0.47
CA ARG A 141 -6.71 3.09 -0.55
C ARG A 141 -7.25 2.65 -1.91
N ALA A 142 -6.54 2.98 -2.99
CA ALA A 142 -6.91 2.61 -4.35
C ALA A 142 -7.09 1.09 -4.51
N ARG A 143 -6.10 0.27 -4.10
CA ARG A 143 -6.21 -1.20 -4.13
C ARG A 143 -7.31 -1.75 -3.22
N ARG A 144 -7.49 -1.16 -2.03
CA ARG A 144 -8.53 -1.59 -1.09
C ARG A 144 -9.93 -1.43 -1.71
N HIS A 145 -10.12 -0.39 -2.51
CA HIS A 145 -11.36 -0.03 -3.18
C HIS A 145 -11.48 -0.52 -4.63
N GLY A 146 -10.58 -1.38 -5.13
CA GLY A 146 -10.68 -1.96 -6.48
C GLY A 146 -10.20 -1.06 -7.64
N LEU A 147 -9.70 0.15 -7.36
CA LEU A 147 -9.20 1.05 -8.42
C LEU A 147 -7.89 0.59 -9.05
N LEU A 148 -7.10 -0.12 -8.25
CA LEU A 148 -5.88 -0.80 -8.69
C LEU A 148 -6.05 -2.28 -8.42
N LEU A 149 -5.49 -3.12 -9.29
CA LEU A 149 -5.44 -4.56 -9.10
C LEU A 149 -4.92 -4.89 -7.70
N HIS A 150 -5.70 -5.70 -7.01
CA HIS A 150 -5.39 -6.25 -5.71
C HIS A 150 -4.74 -7.63 -5.87
N PRO A 151 -3.84 -8.06 -4.96
CA PRO A 151 -3.28 -9.40 -5.04
C PRO A 151 -4.30 -10.55 -5.01
N GLN A 152 -5.50 -10.31 -4.47
CA GLN A 152 -6.61 -11.29 -4.53
C GLN A 152 -7.19 -11.46 -5.94
N ASP A 153 -7.08 -10.44 -6.79
CA ASP A 153 -7.56 -10.49 -8.18
C ASP A 153 -6.61 -11.34 -9.05
N VAL A 154 -5.33 -11.39 -8.66
CA VAL A 154 -4.26 -12.07 -9.40
C VAL A 154 -3.96 -13.47 -8.84
N PHE A 155 -3.86 -13.60 -7.51
CA PHE A 155 -3.45 -14.84 -6.83
C PHE A 155 -4.56 -15.47 -5.98
N GLY A 156 -5.70 -14.80 -5.84
CA GLY A 156 -6.84 -15.26 -5.07
C GLY A 156 -8.02 -15.65 -5.96
N SER A 157 -9.19 -15.73 -5.33
CA SER A 157 -10.46 -16.09 -6.00
C SER A 157 -11.56 -15.04 -5.83
N GLU A 158 -11.30 -13.98 -5.04
CA GLU A 158 -12.28 -12.96 -4.68
C GLU A 158 -11.80 -11.61 -5.18
N PRO A 159 -12.28 -11.16 -6.36
CA PRO A 159 -11.85 -9.90 -6.92
C PRO A 159 -12.35 -8.74 -6.07
N ARG A 160 -11.54 -7.69 -5.96
CA ARG A 160 -11.93 -6.43 -5.31
C ARG A 160 -12.57 -5.51 -6.32
N LEU A 161 -13.88 -5.34 -6.17
CA LEU A 161 -14.65 -4.45 -7.02
C LEU A 161 -14.87 -3.09 -6.36
N TYR A 162 -14.71 -2.04 -7.14
CA TYR A 162 -15.10 -0.69 -6.75
C TYR A 162 -16.61 -0.58 -6.47
N GLY A 163 -16.99 0.33 -5.56
CA GLY A 163 -18.38 0.52 -5.11
C GLY A 163 -18.82 -0.39 -3.96
N THR A 164 -18.06 -1.43 -3.61
CA THR A 164 -18.47 -2.42 -2.58
C THR A 164 -18.24 -1.97 -1.12
N ARG A 165 -17.62 -0.80 -0.90
CA ARG A 165 -17.16 -0.35 0.44
C ARG A 165 -17.78 0.97 0.92
N GLY A 166 -18.79 1.47 0.20
CA GLY A 166 -19.63 2.60 0.61
C GLY A 166 -18.97 3.97 0.54
N VAL A 167 -17.79 4.17 1.14
CA VAL A 167 -17.13 5.49 1.21
C VAL A 167 -15.63 5.38 0.96
N LEU A 168 -15.11 6.17 0.02
CA LEU A 168 -13.69 6.30 -0.31
C LEU A 168 -13.15 7.64 0.23
N PRO A 169 -12.23 7.63 1.21
CA PRO A 169 -11.50 8.83 1.60
C PRO A 169 -10.57 9.32 0.47
N THR A 170 -10.59 10.63 0.23
CA THR A 170 -9.87 11.36 -0.84
C THR A 170 -8.94 12.45 -0.31
N ASP A 171 -8.77 12.52 1.01
CA ASP A 171 -7.79 13.35 1.69
C ASP A 171 -6.36 12.89 1.41
N ARG A 172 -5.43 13.85 1.43
CA ARG A 172 -4.01 13.51 1.50
C ARG A 172 -3.76 12.84 2.86
N PRO A 173 -3.11 11.67 2.90
CA PRO A 173 -2.73 11.06 4.17
C PRO A 173 -1.90 12.02 5.01
N VAL A 174 -2.13 12.00 6.32
CA VAL A 174 -1.32 12.74 7.27
C VAL A 174 0.13 12.28 7.13
N GLU A 175 1.04 13.23 6.99
CA GLU A 175 2.48 12.96 6.87
C GLU A 175 2.97 12.29 8.16
N GLN A 176 3.78 11.22 8.02
CA GLN A 176 4.41 10.60 9.18
C GLN A 176 5.39 11.60 9.80
N ARG A 177 5.05 12.07 10.98
CA ARG A 177 5.88 12.97 11.76
C ARG A 177 7.15 12.26 12.21
N SER A 178 8.29 12.61 11.60
CA SER A 178 9.62 12.14 12.01
C SER A 178 10.34 13.12 12.95
N ASP A 179 9.73 14.27 13.22
CA ASP A 179 10.25 15.37 14.03
C ASP A 179 9.89 15.25 15.52
N LEU A 180 9.16 14.21 15.89
CA LEU A 180 8.68 14.02 17.26
C LEU A 180 9.78 13.47 18.17
N PRO A 181 9.79 13.87 19.46
CA PRO A 181 10.65 13.23 20.44
C PRO A 181 10.26 11.74 20.60
N ALA A 182 11.26 10.89 20.83
CA ALA A 182 11.03 9.51 21.19
C ALA A 182 10.36 9.40 22.56
N ALA A 183 9.42 8.47 22.70
CA ALA A 183 8.76 8.18 23.98
C ALA A 183 9.74 7.65 25.04
N ALA A 184 9.55 8.05 26.29
CA ALA A 184 10.23 7.53 27.47
C ALA A 184 9.53 6.26 28.02
N ASP A 185 10.16 5.59 28.98
CA ASP A 185 9.52 4.52 29.73
C ASP A 185 8.40 5.08 30.60
N GLY A 186 7.26 4.38 30.62
CA GLY A 186 6.04 4.79 31.32
C GLY A 186 5.13 5.70 30.51
N ASP A 187 5.56 6.17 29.33
CA ASP A 187 4.71 7.02 28.49
C ASP A 187 3.47 6.25 28.00
N PRO A 188 2.31 6.92 27.91
CA PRO A 188 1.10 6.34 27.35
C PRO A 188 1.24 6.10 25.83
N PRO A 189 0.28 5.40 25.18
CA PRO A 189 0.26 5.29 23.73
C PRO A 189 0.29 6.66 23.07
N GLY A 190 1.05 6.78 22.00
CA GLY A 190 1.15 8.02 21.26
C GLY A 190 2.23 7.98 20.18
N PRO A 191 2.26 9.00 19.32
CA PRO A 191 3.18 9.08 18.18
C PRO A 191 4.67 8.92 18.54
N GLY A 192 5.11 9.39 19.71
CA GLY A 192 6.53 9.30 20.15
C GLY A 192 7.07 7.87 20.23
N TRP A 193 6.21 6.87 20.44
CA TRP A 193 6.62 5.46 20.43
C TRP A 193 7.07 4.98 19.05
N ALA A 194 6.53 5.57 17.96
CA ALA A 194 6.99 5.26 16.60
C ALA A 194 8.41 5.78 16.33
N MET A 195 8.83 6.82 17.05
CA MET A 195 10.16 7.42 16.98
C MET A 195 11.19 6.67 17.83
N ARG A 196 10.76 6.00 18.90
CA ARG A 196 11.64 5.21 19.77
C ARG A 196 12.24 3.99 19.06
N TYR A 197 11.46 3.39 18.17
CA TYR A 197 11.87 2.21 17.40
C TYR A 197 11.74 2.48 15.89
N PRO A 198 12.58 3.38 15.33
CA PRO A 198 12.44 3.81 13.95
C PRO A 198 12.92 2.69 13.01
N ASN A 199 12.32 2.65 11.81
CA ASN A 199 12.90 1.90 10.71
C ASN A 199 14.11 2.67 10.15
N PRO A 200 15.02 2.01 9.42
CA PRO A 200 16.05 2.72 8.65
C PRO A 200 15.40 3.76 7.70
N SER A 201 15.95 4.97 7.68
CA SER A 201 15.31 6.16 7.12
C SER A 201 15.52 6.31 5.61
N SER A 202 16.68 5.94 5.09
CA SER A 202 16.96 5.94 3.64
C SER A 202 16.89 4.55 3.03
N GLU A 203 16.72 4.46 1.71
CA GLU A 203 16.81 3.17 0.99
C GLU A 203 18.16 2.49 1.21
N GLU A 204 19.25 3.25 1.16
CA GLU A 204 20.60 2.73 1.38
C GLU A 204 20.76 2.16 2.80
N ASP A 205 20.22 2.85 3.81
CA ASP A 205 20.21 2.33 5.19
C ASP A 205 19.36 1.08 5.32
N ARG A 206 18.22 1.01 4.63
CA ARG A 206 17.36 -0.19 4.61
C ARG A 206 18.10 -1.39 4.01
N LEU A 207 18.79 -1.19 2.90
CA LEU A 207 19.54 -2.26 2.24
C LEU A 207 20.73 -2.71 3.09
N ARG A 208 21.54 -1.78 3.60
CA ARG A 208 22.66 -2.10 4.50
C ARG A 208 22.22 -2.82 5.78
N ALA A 209 21.06 -2.43 6.32
CA ALA A 209 20.52 -3.09 7.52
C ALA A 209 20.26 -4.59 7.31
N LEU A 210 19.92 -5.04 6.10
CA LEU A 210 19.74 -6.46 5.79
C LEU A 210 21.03 -7.24 6.05
N ALA A 211 22.14 -6.84 5.43
CA ALA A 211 23.42 -7.53 5.58
C ALA A 211 23.94 -7.48 7.02
N VAL A 212 23.78 -6.34 7.70
CA VAL A 212 24.18 -6.22 9.12
C VAL A 212 23.37 -7.18 9.99
N ARG A 213 22.05 -7.30 9.75
CA ARG A 213 21.17 -8.13 10.57
C ARG A 213 21.41 -9.62 10.36
N THR A 214 21.70 -10.06 9.13
CA THR A 214 21.91 -11.47 8.80
C THR A 214 23.37 -11.91 8.97
N GLY A 215 24.33 -10.98 8.91
CA GLY A 215 25.75 -11.29 8.78
C GLY A 215 26.13 -11.84 7.40
N ASP A 216 25.20 -11.83 6.43
CA ASP A 216 25.38 -12.33 5.06
C ASP A 216 24.88 -11.27 4.07
N PRO A 217 25.76 -10.67 3.24
CA PRO A 217 25.36 -9.66 2.26
C PRO A 217 24.63 -10.26 1.06
N GLY A 218 24.48 -11.58 0.97
CA GLY A 218 23.86 -12.25 -0.17
C GLY A 218 22.45 -11.75 -0.48
N PHE A 219 21.58 -11.62 0.53
CA PHE A 219 20.21 -11.12 0.31
C PHE A 219 20.21 -9.67 -0.20
N GLU A 220 20.97 -8.80 0.45
CA GLU A 220 21.16 -7.41 0.03
C GLU A 220 21.66 -7.32 -1.41
N SER A 221 22.69 -8.08 -1.77
CA SER A 221 23.29 -8.06 -3.10
C SER A 221 22.31 -8.48 -4.19
N ARG A 222 21.55 -9.57 -3.97
CA ARG A 222 20.53 -10.04 -4.93
C ARG A 222 19.43 -9.00 -5.08
N LEU A 223 18.98 -8.40 -3.98
CA LEU A 223 17.94 -7.37 -3.98
C LEU A 223 18.40 -6.11 -4.74
N ARG A 224 19.62 -5.61 -4.48
CA ARG A 224 20.21 -4.48 -5.21
C ARG A 224 20.26 -4.73 -6.70
N ARG A 225 20.71 -5.93 -7.11
CA ARG A 225 20.78 -6.32 -8.51
C ARG A 225 19.40 -6.36 -9.18
N LEU A 226 18.35 -6.81 -8.48
CA LEU A 226 16.98 -6.76 -9.01
C LEU A 226 16.50 -5.30 -9.18
N ILE A 227 16.65 -4.49 -8.13
CA ILE A 227 16.23 -3.07 -8.12
C ILE A 227 16.89 -2.31 -9.26
N GLU A 228 18.20 -2.45 -9.43
CA GLU A 228 18.97 -1.73 -10.43
C GLU A 228 18.55 -2.13 -11.85
N GLN A 229 18.31 -3.42 -12.10
CA GLN A 229 17.84 -3.91 -13.40
C GLN A 229 16.47 -3.33 -13.76
N LEU A 230 15.54 -3.31 -12.82
CA LEU A 230 14.19 -2.76 -13.04
C LEU A 230 14.25 -1.25 -13.29
N ARG A 231 15.01 -0.50 -12.48
CA ARG A 231 15.19 0.96 -12.66
C ARG A 231 15.83 1.32 -13.98
N ARG A 232 16.87 0.58 -14.41
CA ARG A 232 17.52 0.81 -15.72
C ARG A 232 16.56 0.63 -16.89
N GLN A 233 15.48 -0.11 -16.71
CA GLN A 233 14.45 -0.35 -17.72
C GLN A 233 13.27 0.62 -17.60
N GLY A 234 13.37 1.65 -16.76
CA GLY A 234 12.35 2.69 -16.59
C GLY A 234 11.35 2.44 -15.47
N ALA A 235 11.43 1.31 -14.76
CA ALA A 235 10.51 1.01 -13.68
C ALA A 235 10.70 1.95 -12.48
N SER A 236 9.59 2.30 -11.84
CA SER A 236 9.61 2.99 -10.56
C SER A 236 9.69 1.97 -9.43
N VAL A 237 10.81 1.96 -8.70
CA VAL A 237 11.11 0.95 -7.67
C VAL A 237 11.35 1.61 -6.31
N TRP A 238 10.70 1.09 -5.27
CA TRP A 238 10.84 1.55 -3.88
C TRP A 238 11.05 0.39 -2.91
N VAL A 239 12.02 0.55 -2.02
CA VAL A 239 12.22 -0.30 -0.84
C VAL A 239 11.57 0.36 0.36
N ASN A 240 10.37 -0.13 0.71
CA ASN A 240 9.53 0.48 1.74
C ASN A 240 9.97 0.09 3.16
N SER A 241 10.41 -1.16 3.35
CA SER A 241 10.85 -1.69 4.65
C SER A 241 11.77 -2.89 4.45
N THR A 242 12.73 -3.09 5.35
CA THR A 242 13.64 -4.24 5.36
C THR A 242 13.75 -4.85 6.75
N VAL A 243 14.57 -4.27 7.62
CA VAL A 243 14.74 -4.72 9.01
C VAL A 243 13.82 -3.93 9.91
N ARG A 244 13.11 -4.65 10.78
CA ARG A 244 12.22 -4.08 11.78
C ARG A 244 12.61 -4.56 13.17
N ARG A 245 12.45 -3.72 14.17
CA ARG A 245 12.56 -4.10 15.59
C ARG A 245 11.30 -4.85 16.05
N PRO A 246 11.41 -5.98 16.78
CA PRO A 246 10.25 -6.68 17.35
C PRO A 246 9.35 -5.77 18.20
N GLU A 247 9.95 -4.84 18.94
CA GLU A 247 9.26 -3.85 19.76
C GLU A 247 8.29 -3.00 18.93
N ARG A 248 8.71 -2.61 17.73
CA ARG A 248 7.87 -1.84 16.80
C ARG A 248 6.64 -2.63 16.39
N GLY A 249 6.78 -3.92 16.07
CA GLY A 249 5.65 -4.75 15.66
C GLY A 249 4.66 -5.01 16.80
N TYR A 250 5.16 -5.22 18.02
CA TYR A 250 4.32 -5.27 19.22
C TYR A 250 3.50 -3.99 19.40
N LEU A 251 4.15 -2.82 19.28
CA LEU A 251 3.50 -1.51 19.41
C LEU A 251 2.48 -1.23 18.30
N MET A 252 2.79 -1.58 17.05
CA MET A 252 1.87 -1.47 15.91
C MET A 252 0.60 -2.29 16.14
N TRP A 253 0.74 -3.54 16.60
CA TRP A 253 -0.39 -4.41 16.89
C TRP A 253 -1.20 -3.94 18.09
N GLY A 254 -0.54 -3.53 19.17
CA GLY A 254 -1.23 -2.99 20.34
C GLY A 254 -2.02 -1.73 20.05
N ALA A 255 -1.43 -0.77 19.33
CA ALA A 255 -2.11 0.44 18.89
C ALA A 255 -3.31 0.13 18.00
N TYR A 256 -3.16 -0.76 17.01
CA TYR A 256 -4.25 -1.18 16.14
C TYR A 256 -5.41 -1.82 16.91
N ARG A 257 -5.12 -2.73 17.85
CA ARG A 257 -6.14 -3.42 18.66
C ARG A 257 -6.88 -2.42 19.55
N LEU A 258 -6.16 -1.56 20.27
CA LEU A 258 -6.77 -0.59 21.16
C LEU A 258 -7.54 0.51 20.42
N ALA A 259 -7.16 0.86 19.19
CA ALA A 259 -7.89 1.83 18.37
C ALA A 259 -9.30 1.35 17.95
N GLN A 260 -9.57 0.04 18.04
CA GLN A 260 -10.82 -0.60 17.64
C GLN A 260 -11.76 -0.95 18.80
N VAL A 261 -11.34 -0.76 20.06
CA VAL A 261 -12.19 -1.12 21.20
C VAL A 261 -13.41 -0.21 21.28
N ASP A 262 -14.55 -0.76 21.67
CA ASP A 262 -15.83 -0.03 21.69
C ASP A 262 -16.43 0.12 23.08
N HIS A 263 -15.87 -0.55 24.09
CA HIS A 263 -16.29 -0.39 25.48
C HIS A 263 -15.19 -0.68 26.50
N ALA A 264 -15.42 -0.28 27.75
CA ALA A 264 -14.43 -0.35 28.84
C ALA A 264 -13.90 -1.77 29.11
N LEU A 265 -14.78 -2.78 29.12
CA LEU A 265 -14.40 -4.17 29.38
C LEU A 265 -13.43 -4.72 28.31
N GLU A 266 -13.75 -4.54 27.02
CA GLU A 266 -12.89 -4.96 25.91
C GLU A 266 -11.54 -4.23 25.96
N ALA A 267 -11.55 -2.95 26.34
CA ALA A 267 -10.34 -2.17 26.52
C ALA A 267 -9.42 -2.78 27.61
N GLN A 268 -9.99 -3.18 28.75
CA GLN A 268 -9.24 -3.85 29.83
C GLN A 268 -8.70 -5.22 29.40
N GLU A 269 -9.52 -6.02 28.72
CA GLU A 269 -9.14 -7.34 28.20
C GLU A 269 -8.01 -7.22 27.16
N THR A 270 -8.09 -6.22 26.28
CA THR A 270 -7.07 -5.92 25.29
C THR A 270 -5.76 -5.52 25.96
N VAL A 271 -5.78 -4.63 26.96
CA VAL A 271 -4.57 -4.29 27.74
C VAL A 271 -3.98 -5.53 28.41
N ALA A 272 -4.81 -6.38 29.03
CA ALA A 272 -4.33 -7.63 29.66
C ALA A 272 -3.70 -8.58 28.63
N GLN A 273 -4.26 -8.67 27.41
CA GLN A 273 -3.68 -9.41 26.28
C GLN A 273 -2.31 -8.84 25.89
N LEU A 274 -2.18 -7.52 25.78
CA LEU A 274 -0.92 -6.87 25.42
C LEU A 274 0.16 -7.05 26.49
N GLU A 275 -0.20 -6.98 27.76
CA GLU A 275 0.71 -7.22 28.88
C GLU A 275 1.20 -8.67 28.92
N ARG A 276 0.29 -9.63 28.68
CA ARG A 276 0.65 -11.05 28.55
C ARG A 276 1.56 -11.28 27.35
N ALA A 277 1.22 -10.75 26.18
CA ALA A 277 2.02 -10.86 24.98
C ALA A 277 3.42 -10.27 25.18
N ARG A 278 3.55 -9.10 25.83
CA ARG A 278 4.86 -8.50 26.15
C ARG A 278 5.76 -9.49 26.90
N ARG A 279 5.23 -10.11 27.96
CA ARG A 279 5.95 -11.09 28.78
C ARG A 279 6.27 -12.36 28.01
N GLU A 280 5.29 -12.96 27.36
CA GLU A 280 5.44 -14.23 26.64
C GLU A 280 6.39 -14.12 25.45
N TRP A 281 6.47 -12.95 24.81
CA TRP A 281 7.32 -12.72 23.66
C TRP A 281 8.70 -12.18 24.05
N GLY A 282 8.92 -11.87 25.34
CA GLY A 282 10.17 -11.30 25.85
C GLY A 282 10.45 -9.90 25.27
N ILE A 283 9.40 -9.11 25.04
CA ILE A 283 9.51 -7.76 24.45
C ILE A 283 9.79 -6.75 25.56
N ASP A 284 10.92 -6.04 25.46
CA ASP A 284 11.31 -5.00 26.41
C ASP A 284 10.76 -3.62 25.99
N VAL A 285 9.49 -3.37 26.31
CA VAL A 285 8.80 -2.11 26.04
C VAL A 285 7.97 -1.71 27.26
N SER A 286 8.45 -0.71 27.99
CA SER A 286 7.77 -0.17 29.18
C SER A 286 6.72 0.88 28.83
N ILE A 287 5.76 0.53 27.97
CA ILE A 287 4.63 1.39 27.63
C ILE A 287 3.53 1.27 28.68
N ASP A 288 2.96 2.39 29.12
CA ASP A 288 1.72 2.38 29.92
C ASP A 288 0.52 2.38 28.98
N TRP A 289 0.09 1.21 28.51
CA TRP A 289 -1.06 1.10 27.61
C TRP A 289 -2.32 1.78 28.12
N ARG A 290 -2.53 1.86 29.44
CA ARG A 290 -3.70 2.52 30.02
C ARG A 290 -3.56 4.03 29.89
N GLY A 291 -2.45 4.57 30.36
CA GLY A 291 -2.22 6.00 30.43
C GLY A 291 -3.24 6.71 31.34
N PRO A 292 -3.26 8.06 31.31
CA PRO A 292 -4.25 8.83 32.05
C PRO A 292 -5.63 8.82 31.39
N GLY A 293 -6.69 8.97 32.19
CA GLY A 293 -8.07 9.11 31.70
C GLY A 293 -8.82 7.78 31.55
N ASP A 294 -9.94 7.83 30.83
CA ASP A 294 -10.81 6.67 30.59
C ASP A 294 -10.40 5.86 29.35
N TRP A 295 -11.15 4.78 29.07
CA TRP A 295 -10.87 3.92 27.93
C TRP A 295 -11.04 4.63 26.57
N LYS A 296 -11.87 5.69 26.49
CA LYS A 296 -12.04 6.47 25.27
C LYS A 296 -10.77 7.29 25.00
N ALA A 297 -10.22 7.94 26.02
CA ALA A 297 -8.95 8.65 25.91
C ALA A 297 -7.79 7.71 25.51
N MET A 298 -7.78 6.49 26.05
CA MET A 298 -6.82 5.44 25.64
C MET A 298 -6.98 5.06 24.16
N ARG A 299 -8.22 4.85 23.69
CA ARG A 299 -8.51 4.53 22.29
C ARG A 299 -8.03 5.62 21.34
N GLU A 300 -8.30 6.89 21.64
CA GLU A 300 -7.88 8.00 20.78
C GLU A 300 -6.34 8.13 20.72
N ARG A 301 -5.65 7.95 21.85
CA ARG A 301 -4.19 7.86 21.88
C ARG A 301 -3.63 6.71 21.05
N ALA A 302 -4.25 5.53 21.16
CA ALA A 302 -3.89 4.36 20.38
C ALA A 302 -4.16 4.57 18.88
N ARG A 303 -5.26 5.24 18.52
CA ARG A 303 -5.58 5.63 17.14
C ARG A 303 -4.51 6.55 16.56
N ALA A 304 -4.16 7.64 17.27
CA ALA A 304 -3.09 8.54 16.84
C ALA A 304 -1.74 7.82 16.65
N MET A 305 -1.43 6.87 17.53
CA MET A 305 -0.23 6.03 17.41
C MET A 305 -0.31 5.08 16.19
N ALA A 306 -1.45 4.43 15.96
CA ALA A 306 -1.66 3.55 14.81
C ALA A 306 -1.58 4.30 13.48
N GLU A 307 -2.14 5.51 13.42
CA GLU A 307 -2.04 6.43 12.28
C GLU A 307 -0.59 6.84 12.02
N THR A 308 0.18 7.13 13.08
CA THR A 308 1.62 7.46 12.95
C THR A 308 2.41 6.29 12.35
N TYR A 309 2.05 5.04 12.68
CA TYR A 309 2.63 3.86 12.03
C TYR A 309 2.07 3.58 10.63
N ALA A 310 1.04 4.32 10.19
CA ALA A 310 0.22 4.01 9.02
C ALA A 310 -0.33 2.57 9.02
N VAL A 311 -0.71 2.05 10.19
CA VAL A 311 -1.24 0.69 10.34
C VAL A 311 -2.69 0.66 9.88
N VAL A 312 -2.93 0.02 8.74
CA VAL A 312 -4.29 -0.27 8.26
C VAL A 312 -4.82 -1.63 8.73
N PHE A 313 -3.92 -2.53 9.12
CA PHE A 313 -4.23 -3.86 9.64
C PHE A 313 -3.00 -4.42 10.37
N ALA A 314 -3.22 -5.07 11.51
CA ALA A 314 -2.15 -5.76 12.24
C ALA A 314 -2.70 -7.03 12.92
N THR A 315 -1.94 -8.11 12.84
CA THR A 315 -2.27 -9.40 13.48
C THR A 315 -1.26 -9.73 14.56
N GLU A 316 -1.70 -10.52 15.53
CA GLU A 316 -0.81 -11.03 16.59
C GLU A 316 0.33 -11.85 16.00
N LYS A 317 0.03 -12.76 15.06
CA LYS A 317 1.04 -13.58 14.38
C LYS A 317 2.10 -12.71 13.67
N GLY A 318 1.66 -11.70 12.93
CA GLY A 318 2.58 -10.77 12.25
C GLY A 318 3.44 -9.99 13.23
N ALA A 319 2.87 -9.55 14.36
CA ALA A 319 3.61 -8.85 15.40
C ALA A 319 4.59 -9.78 16.16
N ARG A 320 4.26 -11.05 16.32
CA ARG A 320 5.08 -12.02 17.07
C ARG A 320 6.24 -12.58 16.26
N SER A 321 6.04 -12.87 14.97
CA SER A 321 6.99 -13.68 14.19
C SER A 321 7.23 -13.19 12.76
N SER A 322 7.41 -11.88 12.58
CA SER A 322 7.75 -11.29 11.29
C SER A 322 9.16 -11.65 10.80
N SER A 323 9.30 -12.01 9.53
CA SER A 323 10.60 -12.20 8.86
C SER A 323 11.46 -10.93 8.83
N HIS A 324 10.86 -9.73 8.93
CA HIS A 324 11.60 -8.46 9.01
C HIS A 324 12.47 -8.37 10.27
N TYR A 325 12.14 -9.07 11.35
CA TYR A 325 12.92 -9.03 12.59
C TYR A 325 14.30 -9.68 12.42
N GLY A 326 14.34 -10.75 11.64
CA GLY A 326 15.58 -11.46 11.29
C GLY A 326 16.30 -10.90 10.07
N GLY A 327 15.81 -9.79 9.47
CA GLY A 327 16.38 -9.26 8.24
C GLY A 327 16.23 -10.20 7.04
N ARG A 328 15.20 -11.05 7.05
CA ARG A 328 14.91 -12.01 5.97
C ARG A 328 13.69 -11.61 5.14
N ALA A 329 13.32 -10.33 5.16
CA ALA A 329 12.23 -9.84 4.34
C ALA A 329 12.46 -8.41 3.85
N VAL A 330 11.81 -8.09 2.74
CA VAL A 330 11.73 -6.76 2.16
C VAL A 330 10.31 -6.48 1.69
N ASP A 331 9.85 -5.26 1.96
CA ASP A 331 8.68 -4.68 1.31
C ASP A 331 9.17 -3.93 0.06
N LEU A 332 9.11 -4.58 -1.09
CA LEU A 332 9.57 -4.07 -2.38
C LEU A 332 8.38 -3.78 -3.30
N VAL A 333 8.32 -2.56 -3.84
CA VAL A 333 7.34 -2.16 -4.83
C VAL A 333 8.07 -1.80 -6.11
N ALA A 334 7.70 -2.42 -7.23
CA ALA A 334 8.18 -2.06 -8.55
C ALA A 334 7.00 -2.00 -9.52
N VAL A 335 6.66 -0.80 -9.97
CA VAL A 335 5.56 -0.52 -10.90
C VAL A 335 6.10 0.21 -12.12
N ASP A 336 5.23 0.52 -13.06
CA ASP A 336 5.61 1.18 -14.31
C ASP A 336 6.65 0.36 -15.08
N LEU A 337 6.51 -0.98 -15.01
CA LEU A 337 7.34 -1.86 -15.81
C LEU A 337 7.10 -1.55 -17.30
N PRO A 338 8.14 -1.53 -18.14
CA PRO A 338 7.95 -1.43 -19.59
C PRO A 338 7.17 -2.64 -20.13
N SER A 339 6.66 -2.54 -21.36
CA SER A 339 6.00 -3.64 -22.05
C SER A 339 6.93 -4.82 -22.33
N ARG A 340 8.24 -4.66 -22.20
CA ARG A 340 9.23 -5.73 -22.29
C ARG A 340 10.25 -5.58 -21.17
N VAL A 341 10.37 -6.61 -20.33
CA VAL A 341 11.33 -6.64 -19.21
C VAL A 341 12.35 -7.75 -19.44
N GLU A 342 13.64 -7.42 -19.37
CA GLU A 342 14.74 -8.38 -19.36
C GLU A 342 15.36 -8.46 -17.97
N LEU A 343 15.52 -9.66 -17.44
CA LEU A 343 16.19 -9.89 -16.16
C LEU A 343 17.34 -10.87 -16.33
N VAL A 344 18.44 -10.61 -15.62
CA VAL A 344 19.59 -11.50 -15.48
C VAL A 344 19.79 -11.80 -14.01
N ALA A 345 19.69 -13.07 -13.66
CA ALA A 345 19.73 -13.57 -12.30
C ALA A 345 21.15 -13.74 -11.74
N PRO A 346 21.30 -13.81 -10.41
CA PRO A 346 22.55 -14.13 -9.73
C PRO A 346 23.25 -15.42 -10.20
N ASP A 347 22.49 -16.43 -10.60
CA ASP A 347 22.97 -17.72 -11.13
C ASP A 347 23.41 -17.65 -12.61
N GLY A 348 23.21 -16.51 -13.27
CA GLY A 348 23.55 -16.29 -14.67
C GLY A 348 22.40 -16.53 -15.66
N GLU A 349 21.26 -17.05 -15.20
CA GLU A 349 20.08 -17.24 -16.04
C GLU A 349 19.51 -15.90 -16.50
N ARG A 350 18.93 -15.88 -17.71
CA ARG A 350 18.38 -14.69 -18.34
C ARG A 350 17.00 -14.99 -18.91
N GLU A 351 16.07 -14.08 -18.71
CA GLU A 351 14.70 -14.18 -19.25
C GLU A 351 14.21 -12.83 -19.77
N THR A 352 13.36 -12.87 -20.80
CA THR A 352 12.65 -11.71 -21.34
C THR A 352 11.14 -11.93 -21.24
N PHE A 353 10.46 -11.01 -20.56
CA PHE A 353 9.01 -11.03 -20.35
C PHE A 353 8.33 -10.02 -21.26
N ASP A 354 7.28 -10.46 -21.97
CA ASP A 354 6.36 -9.60 -22.70
C ASP A 354 5.18 -9.22 -21.80
N LEU A 355 5.09 -7.95 -21.43
CA LEU A 355 4.06 -7.35 -20.58
C LEU A 355 3.08 -6.48 -21.38
N SER A 356 3.00 -6.66 -22.71
CA SER A 356 2.12 -5.87 -23.58
C SER A 356 0.65 -6.33 -23.56
N GLY A 357 0.37 -7.51 -23.00
CA GLY A 357 -0.95 -8.12 -23.01
C GLY A 357 -2.00 -7.45 -22.11
N PRO A 358 -3.30 -7.63 -22.39
CA PRO A 358 -4.40 -7.03 -21.61
C PRO A 358 -4.47 -7.50 -20.15
N THR A 359 -3.95 -8.69 -19.86
CA THR A 359 -3.90 -9.26 -18.51
C THR A 359 -2.68 -8.79 -17.71
N GLU A 360 -1.72 -8.12 -18.34
CA GLU A 360 -0.45 -7.77 -17.72
C GLU A 360 -0.58 -6.50 -16.87
N SER A 361 -0.15 -6.60 -15.60
CA SER A 361 -0.32 -5.55 -14.61
C SER A 361 0.74 -4.45 -14.70
N ARG A 362 1.89 -4.75 -15.32
CA ARG A 362 3.10 -3.91 -15.35
C ARG A 362 3.58 -3.54 -13.93
N ASP A 363 3.40 -4.47 -13.00
CA ASP A 363 3.80 -4.40 -11.60
C ASP A 363 4.43 -5.73 -11.20
N LEU A 364 5.66 -5.69 -10.69
CA LEU A 364 6.42 -6.90 -10.31
C LEU A 364 5.64 -7.78 -9.35
N ASN A 365 4.92 -7.18 -8.40
CA ASN A 365 4.21 -7.92 -7.34
C ASN A 365 2.88 -8.52 -7.82
N LEU A 366 2.45 -8.21 -9.03
CA LEU A 366 1.16 -8.60 -9.61
C LEU A 366 1.30 -9.25 -11.00
N THR A 367 2.53 -9.60 -11.42
CA THR A 367 2.77 -10.37 -12.65
C THR A 367 3.28 -11.77 -12.27
N PRO A 368 2.42 -12.81 -12.30
CA PRO A 368 2.77 -14.16 -11.83
C PRO A 368 4.07 -14.73 -12.43
N ALA A 369 4.26 -14.62 -13.74
CA ALA A 369 5.45 -15.15 -14.42
C ALA A 369 6.76 -14.47 -13.92
N LEU A 370 6.73 -13.15 -13.74
CA LEU A 370 7.86 -12.41 -13.15
C LEU A 370 8.09 -12.83 -11.70
N VAL A 371 7.03 -12.97 -10.92
CA VAL A 371 7.12 -13.42 -9.51
C VAL A 371 7.78 -14.78 -9.42
N GLU A 372 7.27 -15.77 -10.15
CA GLU A 372 7.78 -17.14 -10.14
C GLU A 372 9.25 -17.20 -10.55
N TRP A 373 9.63 -16.48 -11.60
CA TRP A 373 11.01 -16.44 -12.06
C TRP A 373 11.95 -15.79 -11.03
N VAL A 374 11.53 -14.68 -10.40
CA VAL A 374 12.29 -14.06 -9.31
C VAL A 374 12.38 -14.97 -8.09
N GLU A 375 11.30 -15.69 -7.73
CA GLU A 375 11.32 -16.66 -6.63
C GLU A 375 12.41 -17.72 -6.84
N VAL A 376 12.47 -18.30 -8.04
CA VAL A 376 13.43 -19.35 -8.40
C VAL A 376 14.86 -18.81 -8.46
N HIS A 377 15.10 -17.75 -9.22
CA HIS A 377 16.46 -17.39 -9.62
C HIS A 377 17.11 -16.35 -8.70
N PHE A 378 16.34 -15.54 -7.98
CA PHE A 378 16.85 -14.65 -6.92
C PHE A 378 16.76 -15.28 -5.53
N GLY A 379 16.11 -16.43 -5.40
CA GLY A 379 15.96 -17.13 -4.13
C GLY A 379 15.06 -16.40 -3.14
N PHE A 380 14.03 -15.73 -3.66
CA PHE A 380 13.03 -15.03 -2.86
C PHE A 380 11.74 -15.85 -2.76
N ARG A 381 10.86 -15.48 -1.85
CA ARG A 381 9.49 -15.99 -1.79
C ARG A 381 8.52 -14.84 -1.66
N LYS A 382 7.59 -14.73 -2.59
CA LYS A 382 6.52 -13.74 -2.53
C LYS A 382 5.45 -14.20 -1.55
N LEU A 383 5.14 -13.38 -0.57
CA LEU A 383 3.88 -13.53 0.15
C LEU A 383 2.76 -12.99 -0.74
N ARG A 384 2.15 -13.88 -1.54
CA ARG A 384 1.27 -13.53 -2.66
C ARG A 384 0.14 -12.57 -2.30
N LEU A 385 -0.44 -12.67 -1.10
CA LEU A 385 -1.54 -11.79 -0.66
C LEU A 385 -1.08 -10.51 0.06
N ASP A 386 0.19 -10.43 0.49
CA ASP A 386 0.75 -9.24 1.10
C ASP A 386 1.55 -8.47 0.07
N TYR A 387 0.91 -7.48 -0.57
CA TYR A 387 1.36 -6.89 -1.83
C TYR A 387 2.87 -6.64 -1.94
N PRO A 388 3.55 -5.91 -1.04
CA PRO A 388 4.97 -5.60 -1.23
C PRO A 388 5.92 -6.68 -0.69
N HIS A 389 5.43 -7.67 0.05
CA HIS A 389 6.28 -8.50 0.92
C HIS A 389 6.97 -9.64 0.15
N TRP A 390 8.29 -9.73 0.30
CA TRP A 390 9.16 -10.82 -0.15
C TRP A 390 10.02 -11.32 1.00
N ASP A 391 10.11 -12.63 1.17
CA ASP A 391 11.04 -13.28 2.10
C ASP A 391 12.30 -13.73 1.36
N ASP A 392 13.44 -13.70 2.04
CA ASP A 392 14.65 -14.41 1.63
C ASP A 392 14.53 -15.89 1.98
N VAL A 393 14.64 -16.77 0.98
CA VAL A 393 14.44 -18.22 1.17
C VAL A 393 15.55 -19.09 0.59
N LYS A 394 16.58 -18.47 -0.01
CA LYS A 394 17.81 -19.08 -0.54
C LYS A 394 17.70 -20.56 -0.92
N PRO A 395 17.56 -20.93 -2.20
CA PRO A 395 17.95 -22.25 -2.66
C PRO A 395 19.49 -22.41 -2.56
N PRO A 396 20.01 -23.65 -2.38
CA PRO A 396 21.43 -23.91 -2.16
C PRO A 396 22.26 -23.40 -3.34
N ALA A 397 23.49 -22.96 -3.08
CA ALA A 397 24.42 -22.55 -4.12
C ALA A 397 24.53 -23.65 -5.18
N ALA A 398 24.21 -23.33 -6.44
CA ALA A 398 24.52 -24.22 -7.54
C ALA A 398 26.04 -24.38 -7.60
N SER A 399 26.50 -25.59 -7.28
CA SER A 399 27.87 -26.03 -7.44
C SER A 399 28.35 -25.71 -8.86
N GLY A 400 29.59 -25.23 -8.96
CA GLY A 400 30.20 -24.79 -10.20
C GLY A 400 29.93 -25.74 -11.36
N ARG A 401 29.34 -25.21 -12.44
CA ARG A 401 29.54 -25.81 -13.75
C ARG A 401 31.01 -25.62 -14.08
N GLY A 402 31.78 -26.67 -13.82
CA GLY A 402 33.12 -26.81 -14.33
C GLY A 402 33.08 -26.57 -15.83
N VAL A 403 33.86 -25.59 -16.26
CA VAL A 403 34.36 -25.50 -17.63
C VAL A 403 34.99 -26.86 -17.93
N ARG A 404 34.42 -27.57 -18.91
CA ARG A 404 35.15 -28.65 -19.59
C ARG A 404 35.72 -28.01 -20.84
N ASP A 405 37.05 -27.96 -20.87
CA ASP A 405 37.86 -27.77 -22.07
C ASP A 405 37.59 -28.87 -23.11
#